data_AF-A0A6C1QXX6-F1
#
_entry.id   AF-A0A6C1QXX6-F1
#
_cell.length_a   1.000
_cell.length_b   1.000
_cell.length_c   1.000
_cell.angle_alpha   90.00
_cell.angle_beta   90.00
_cell.angle_gamma   90.00
#
_symmetry.space_group_name_H-M   'P 1'
#
loop_
_entity.id
_entity.type
_entity.pdbx_description
1 polymer ?
#
loop_
_entity_poly.entity_id
_entity_poly.type
_entity_poly.pdbx_seq_one_letter_code
_entity_poly.pdbx_strand_id
1 'polypeptide(L)'
;MRRDLRTINTPRARGLWWIGTSVLAALIVAGCASGPSFTSIPGSAASGPSDVYPGSGRGPSLAIAMNDAKMDAVRNAVIDMIGAQAEAANSATLDRELYNTRNPNAFVFNETMQTVRRENLGSIDQMDMVFDITIRVNRPAIESVLAANG
;
A
#
# COMPACT_ATOMS: atom_id res chain seq x y z
N MET A 1 -9.50 -3.95 -68.54
CA MET A 1 -9.88 -5.32 -68.13
C MET A 1 -10.14 -5.26 -66.62
N ARG A 2 -11.32 -5.00 -66.07
CA ARG A 2 -12.65 -5.65 -66.20
C ARG A 2 -12.58 -7.17 -66.16
N ARG A 3 -12.78 -7.73 -64.97
CA ARG A 3 -13.73 -8.84 -64.72
C ARG A 3 -14.41 -8.62 -63.37
N ASP A 4 -15.62 -8.09 -63.45
CA ASP A 4 -16.75 -8.46 -62.59
C ASP A 4 -16.90 -10.00 -62.52
N LEU A 5 -17.44 -10.53 -61.42
CA LEU A 5 -18.75 -11.20 -61.40
C LEU A 5 -19.01 -11.96 -60.07
N ARG A 6 -20.10 -11.53 -59.41
CA ARG A 6 -21.19 -12.33 -58.78
C ARG A 6 -20.87 -13.10 -57.50
N THR A 7 -21.40 -12.71 -56.34
CA THR A 7 -22.82 -12.78 -55.90
C THR A 7 -23.34 -14.21 -55.79
N ILE A 8 -23.62 -14.65 -54.55
CA ILE A 8 -24.78 -15.45 -54.06
C ILE A 8 -24.70 -15.33 -52.52
N ASN A 9 -25.49 -14.49 -51.85
CA ASN A 9 -26.91 -14.62 -51.48
C ASN A 9 -27.18 -15.63 -50.34
N THR A 10 -27.47 -15.05 -49.15
CA THR A 10 -28.32 -15.36 -47.96
C THR A 10 -29.15 -16.67 -47.90
N PRO A 11 -30.06 -16.98 -46.91
CA PRO A 11 -30.40 -16.43 -45.57
C PRO A 11 -30.72 -17.48 -44.44
N ARG A 12 -30.96 -16.97 -43.21
CA ARG A 12 -31.98 -17.41 -42.19
C ARG A 12 -31.99 -18.82 -41.56
N ALA A 13 -31.91 -18.84 -40.23
CA ALA A 13 -32.83 -19.56 -39.31
C ALA A 13 -32.71 -18.88 -37.93
N ARG A 14 -33.68 -18.15 -37.36
CA ARG A 14 -35.05 -18.46 -36.88
C ARG A 14 -35.11 -19.57 -35.81
N GLY A 15 -35.45 -19.13 -34.59
CA GLY A 15 -35.91 -19.92 -33.44
C GLY A 15 -35.40 -19.23 -32.17
N LEU A 16 -36.07 -18.29 -31.50
CA LEU A 16 -37.43 -18.28 -30.94
C LEU A 16 -37.91 -19.69 -30.56
N TRP A 17 -37.81 -20.06 -29.28
CA TRP A 17 -38.79 -20.89 -28.58
C TRP A 17 -38.55 -20.88 -27.05
N TRP A 18 -39.59 -20.45 -26.30
CA TRP A 18 -40.05 -20.99 -24.99
C TRP A 18 -39.21 -20.61 -23.75
N ILE A 19 -39.65 -19.68 -22.89
CA ILE A 19 -40.74 -19.81 -21.89
C ILE A 19 -40.68 -21.15 -21.15
N GLY A 20 -40.22 -21.11 -19.90
CA GLY A 20 -40.10 -22.27 -19.02
C GLY A 20 -39.81 -21.88 -17.59
N THR A 21 -40.72 -21.11 -17.00
CA THR A 21 -40.88 -20.87 -15.56
C THR A 21 -40.83 -22.19 -14.79
N SER A 22 -39.98 -22.33 -13.77
CA SER A 22 -40.27 -23.06 -12.52
C SER A 22 -39.09 -22.99 -11.55
N VAL A 23 -39.26 -22.16 -10.53
CA VAL A 23 -39.08 -22.50 -9.11
C VAL A 23 -38.02 -23.58 -8.84
N LEU A 24 -36.78 -23.16 -8.59
CA LEU A 24 -35.91 -23.90 -7.68
C LEU A 24 -35.59 -22.97 -6.51
N ALA A 25 -36.42 -23.14 -5.49
CA ALA A 25 -36.25 -22.55 -4.18
C ALA A 25 -34.93 -22.98 -3.53
N ALA A 26 -34.41 -22.09 -2.67
CA ALA A 26 -33.46 -22.38 -1.61
C ALA A 26 -32.02 -22.72 -2.02
N LEU A 27 -31.26 -21.71 -2.46
CA LEU A 27 -29.80 -21.72 -2.33
C LEU A 27 -29.37 -20.89 -1.10
N ILE A 28 -29.37 -21.58 0.04
CA ILE A 28 -28.30 -21.63 1.05
C ILE A 28 -27.53 -20.31 1.26
N VAL A 29 -27.99 -19.55 2.24
CA VAL A 29 -27.16 -18.68 3.07
C VAL A 29 -26.40 -19.57 4.06
N ALA A 30 -25.16 -19.18 4.38
CA ALA A 30 -24.24 -19.72 5.40
C ALA A 30 -23.20 -20.73 4.88
N GLY A 31 -21.97 -20.22 4.75
CA GLY A 31 -20.77 -21.01 4.53
C GLY A 31 -19.53 -20.12 4.48
N CYS A 32 -19.16 -19.49 5.60
CA CYS A 32 -17.79 -19.02 5.81
C CYS A 32 -16.87 -20.23 5.72
N ALA A 33 -16.21 -20.42 4.57
CA ALA A 33 -15.11 -21.35 4.46
C ALA A 33 -13.93 -20.77 5.23
N SER A 34 -13.67 -21.39 6.37
CA SER A 34 -12.49 -21.22 7.22
C SER A 34 -11.22 -21.35 6.37
N GLY A 35 -10.61 -20.22 6.07
CA GLY A 35 -9.23 -20.18 5.57
C GLY A 35 -8.26 -20.54 6.70
N PRO A 36 -7.08 -21.10 6.38
CA PRO A 36 -6.08 -21.44 7.38
C PRO A 36 -5.74 -20.20 8.19
N SER A 37 -5.95 -20.29 9.51
CA SER A 37 -5.54 -19.29 10.48
C SER A 37 -4.04 -19.10 10.36
N PHE A 38 -3.61 -18.05 9.65
CA PHE A 38 -2.26 -17.54 9.81
C PHE A 38 -2.12 -17.18 11.28
N THR A 39 -1.23 -17.89 11.96
CA THR A 39 -0.76 -17.57 13.29
C THR A 39 -0.33 -16.11 13.30
N SER A 40 -1.22 -15.24 13.79
CA SER A 40 -0.90 -13.88 14.17
C SER A 40 0.20 -13.97 15.22
N ILE A 41 1.41 -13.58 14.81
CA ILE A 41 2.54 -13.33 15.70
C ILE A 41 2.01 -12.40 16.81
N PRO A 42 2.21 -12.71 18.11
CA PRO A 42 1.84 -11.80 19.18
C PRO A 42 2.78 -10.59 19.14
N GLY A 43 2.41 -9.59 18.34
CA GLY A 43 3.04 -8.28 18.27
C GLY A 43 2.08 -7.24 18.85
N SER A 44 2.43 -6.76 20.04
CA SER A 44 1.99 -5.49 20.63
C SER A 44 0.54 -5.38 21.09
N ALA A 45 0.32 -5.85 22.32
CA ALA A 45 -0.62 -5.18 23.21
C ALA A 45 -0.19 -3.72 23.40
N ALA A 46 -1.07 -2.81 23.00
CA ALA A 46 -0.93 -1.37 23.12
C ALA A 46 -0.45 -0.94 24.51
N SER A 47 0.65 -0.17 24.55
CA SER A 47 1.21 0.45 25.75
C SER A 47 1.55 1.91 25.41
N GLY A 48 0.54 2.78 25.42
CA GLY A 48 0.69 4.20 25.01
C GLY A 48 1.10 4.38 23.53
N PRO A 49 1.06 5.62 23.00
CA PRO A 49 1.66 5.89 21.70
C PRO A 49 3.18 5.65 21.82
N SER A 50 3.68 4.59 21.19
CA SER A 50 5.13 4.36 21.12
C SER A 50 5.71 5.32 20.09
N ASP A 51 6.58 6.24 20.52
CA ASP A 51 7.29 7.13 19.58
C ASP A 51 8.25 6.37 18.64
N VAL A 52 8.49 5.08 18.89
CA VAL A 52 9.35 4.22 18.07
C VAL A 52 8.50 3.53 17.02
N TYR A 53 8.81 3.77 15.74
CA TYR A 53 8.10 3.16 14.63
C TYR A 53 9.06 2.35 13.75
N PRO A 54 8.60 1.20 13.23
CA PRO A 54 9.32 0.51 12.17
C PRO A 54 9.23 1.30 10.87
N GLY A 55 10.25 1.18 10.03
CA GLY A 55 10.25 1.75 8.69
C GLY A 55 11.05 0.89 7.73
N SER A 56 10.54 0.74 6.52
CA SER A 56 11.17 -0.03 5.45
C SER A 56 11.40 0.85 4.22
N GLY A 57 12.58 0.73 3.62
CA GLY A 57 12.93 1.47 2.42
C GLY A 57 13.72 0.63 1.45
N ARG A 58 13.60 0.96 0.16
CA ARG A 58 14.28 0.26 -0.92
C ARG A 58 14.73 1.23 -2.00
N GLY A 59 15.96 1.11 -2.47
CA GLY A 59 16.43 1.99 -3.52
C GLY A 59 17.78 1.62 -4.14
N PRO A 60 18.21 2.36 -5.17
CA PRO A 60 19.43 2.07 -5.93
C PRO A 60 20.72 2.35 -5.15
N SER A 61 20.61 2.87 -3.92
CA SER A 61 21.74 3.08 -3.02
C SER A 61 21.27 3.04 -1.57
N LEU A 62 22.22 2.83 -0.66
CA LEU A 62 21.93 2.76 0.77
C LEU A 62 21.33 4.07 1.29
N ALA A 63 21.77 5.22 0.78
CA ALA A 63 21.27 6.53 1.21
C ALA A 63 19.79 6.72 0.84
N ILE A 64 19.39 6.29 -0.37
CA ILE A 64 17.98 6.35 -0.80
C ILE A 64 17.14 5.40 0.03
N ALA A 65 17.55 4.12 0.14
CA ALA A 65 16.82 3.13 0.95
C ALA A 65 16.67 3.58 2.41
N MET A 66 17.69 4.23 2.98
CA MET A 66 17.63 4.77 4.34
C MET A 66 16.66 5.95 4.47
N ASN A 67 16.63 6.87 3.52
CA ASN A 67 15.69 7.99 3.55
C ASN A 67 14.26 7.48 3.39
N ASP A 68 14.03 6.52 2.49
CA ASP A 68 12.73 5.90 2.30
C ASP A 68 12.26 5.19 3.58
N ALA A 69 13.16 4.45 4.24
CA ALA A 69 12.86 3.79 5.51
C ALA A 69 12.49 4.78 6.63
N LYS A 70 13.17 5.93 6.71
CA LYS A 70 12.80 7.00 7.65
C LYS A 70 11.42 7.56 7.34
N MET A 71 11.11 7.79 6.07
CA MET A 71 9.81 8.34 5.68
C MET A 71 8.68 7.33 5.85
N ASP A 72 8.95 6.04 5.69
CA ASP A 72 8.00 4.97 6.00
C ASP A 72 7.67 4.94 7.51
N ALA A 73 8.69 5.06 8.38
CA ALA A 73 8.46 5.21 9.82
C ALA A 73 7.63 6.46 10.17
N VAL A 74 7.85 7.58 9.47
CA VAL A 74 7.04 8.80 9.61
C VAL A 74 5.61 8.56 9.16
N ARG A 75 5.37 7.87 8.03
CA ARG A 75 4.00 7.48 7.59
C ARG A 75 3.30 6.63 8.64
N ASN A 76 3.99 5.63 9.18
CA ASN A 76 3.44 4.77 10.24
C ASN A 76 3.04 5.60 11.48
N ALA A 77 3.85 6.60 11.84
CA ALA A 77 3.52 7.52 12.93
C ALA A 77 2.33 8.43 12.60
N VAL A 78 2.21 8.94 11.37
CA VAL A 78 1.05 9.73 10.94
C VAL A 78 -0.22 8.88 11.03
N ILE A 79 -0.19 7.66 10.52
CA ILE A 79 -1.33 6.72 10.58
C ILE A 79 -1.74 6.47 12.03
N ASP A 80 -0.77 6.30 12.94
CA ASP A 80 -1.04 6.16 14.38
C ASP A 80 -1.64 7.42 15.01
N MET A 81 -1.28 8.62 14.52
CA MET A 81 -1.79 9.90 15.01
C MET A 81 -3.21 10.24 14.54
N ILE A 82 -3.47 10.15 13.23
CA ILE A 82 -4.72 10.63 12.62
C ILE A 82 -5.65 9.50 12.15
N GLY A 83 -5.15 8.27 12.12
CA GLY A 83 -5.85 7.11 11.58
C GLY A 83 -5.66 6.93 10.07
N ALA A 84 -5.66 5.67 9.62
CA ALA A 84 -5.45 5.31 8.22
C ALA A 84 -6.48 5.93 7.27
N GLN A 85 -7.74 6.08 7.69
CA GLN A 85 -8.76 6.71 6.85
C GLN A 85 -8.49 8.20 6.61
N ALA A 86 -8.08 8.93 7.65
CA ALA A 86 -7.77 10.35 7.54
C ALA A 86 -6.48 10.61 6.77
N GLU A 87 -5.48 9.73 6.94
CA GLU A 87 -4.25 9.74 6.14
C GLU A 87 -4.57 9.56 4.65
N ALA A 88 -5.36 8.54 4.30
CA ALA A 88 -5.74 8.29 2.91
C ALA A 88 -6.55 9.45 2.31
N ALA A 89 -7.48 10.02 3.08
CA ALA A 89 -8.30 11.16 2.65
C ALA A 89 -7.46 12.43 2.37
N ASN A 90 -6.35 12.60 3.07
CA ASN A 90 -5.45 13.76 2.95
C ASN A 90 -4.12 13.43 2.27
N SER A 91 -4.00 12.26 1.65
CA SER A 91 -2.76 11.72 1.08
C SER A 91 -2.03 12.71 0.17
N ALA A 92 -2.75 13.40 -0.72
CA ALA A 92 -2.15 14.40 -1.61
C ALA A 92 -1.53 15.60 -0.86
N THR A 93 -2.15 16.05 0.24
CA THR A 93 -1.61 17.13 1.07
C THR A 93 -0.42 16.63 1.89
N LEU A 94 -0.52 15.44 2.49
CA LEU A 94 0.56 14.83 3.26
C LEU A 94 1.77 14.52 2.39
N ASP A 95 1.56 14.05 1.16
CA ASP A 95 2.63 13.83 0.20
C ASP A 95 3.40 15.12 -0.09
N ARG A 96 2.69 16.24 -0.24
CA ARG A 96 3.30 17.53 -0.59
C ARG A 96 4.01 18.19 0.60
N GLU A 97 3.38 18.19 1.76
CA GLU A 97 3.83 18.95 2.93
C GLU A 97 4.77 18.14 3.84
N LEU A 98 4.63 16.81 3.86
CA LEU A 98 5.34 15.93 4.78
C LEU A 98 6.21 14.90 4.06
N TYR A 99 5.65 14.09 3.15
CA TYR A 99 6.35 12.91 2.63
C TYR A 99 7.39 13.20 1.55
N ASN A 100 7.20 14.23 0.71
CA ASN A 100 8.19 14.66 -0.30
C ASN A 100 9.18 15.71 0.22
N THR A 101 9.36 15.79 1.55
CA THR A 101 10.35 16.68 2.14
C THR A 101 11.77 16.36 1.66
N ARG A 102 12.60 17.39 1.50
CA ARG A 102 14.05 17.21 1.26
C ARG A 102 14.82 16.87 2.53
N ASN A 103 14.20 17.04 3.71
CA ASN A 103 14.85 16.87 4.99
C ASN A 103 14.08 15.88 5.89
N PRO A 104 14.18 14.56 5.64
CA PRO A 104 13.53 13.54 6.47
C PRO A 104 14.02 13.57 7.94
N ASN A 105 15.25 14.06 8.18
CA ASN A 105 15.86 14.16 9.50
C ASN A 105 15.13 15.15 10.44
N ALA A 106 14.26 16.02 9.93
CA ALA A 106 13.46 16.91 10.77
C ALA A 106 12.39 16.17 11.58
N PHE A 107 11.95 15.01 11.08
CA PHE A 107 10.81 14.25 11.61
C PHE A 107 11.24 13.04 12.42
N VAL A 108 12.55 12.79 12.59
CA VAL A 108 13.07 11.62 13.30
C VAL A 108 14.26 11.95 14.18
N PHE A 109 14.43 11.20 15.27
CA PHE A 109 15.61 11.26 16.13
C PHE A 109 16.66 10.27 15.63
N ASN A 110 17.57 10.73 14.78
CA ASN A 110 18.55 9.88 14.09
C ASN A 110 19.45 9.06 15.03
N GLU A 111 19.74 9.58 16.21
CA GLU A 111 20.52 8.94 17.26
C GLU A 111 19.84 7.68 17.84
N THR A 112 18.55 7.52 17.60
CA THR A 112 17.73 6.42 18.13
C THR A 112 17.51 5.30 17.10
N MET A 113 18.02 5.49 15.88
CA MET A 113 17.81 4.57 14.77
C MET A 113 18.53 3.25 15.00
N GLN A 114 17.77 2.16 14.93
CA GLN A 114 18.30 0.80 14.97
C GLN A 114 18.07 0.15 13.62
N THR A 115 19.14 -0.43 13.06
CA THR A 115 19.04 -1.20 11.80
C THR A 115 18.58 -2.61 12.13
N VAL A 116 17.43 -3.01 11.57
CA VAL A 116 16.91 -4.37 11.66
C VAL A 116 17.45 -5.22 10.52
N ARG A 117 17.47 -4.67 9.31
CA ARG A 117 17.93 -5.36 8.09
C ARG A 117 18.68 -4.40 7.18
N ARG A 118 19.75 -4.89 6.59
CA ARG A 118 20.50 -4.22 5.52
C ARG A 118 21.01 -5.26 4.55
N GLU A 119 20.54 -5.21 3.31
CA GLU A 119 20.95 -6.13 2.28
C GLU A 119 20.92 -5.48 0.90
N ASN A 120 21.74 -6.01 -0.01
CA ASN A 120 21.63 -5.72 -1.43
C ASN A 120 20.98 -6.94 -2.09
N LEU A 121 19.79 -6.78 -2.64
CA LEU A 121 19.09 -7.79 -3.43
C LEU A 121 19.45 -7.73 -4.91
N GLY A 122 20.18 -6.69 -5.32
CA GLY A 122 20.60 -6.45 -6.69
C GLY A 122 21.93 -7.11 -7.06
N SER A 123 22.33 -6.91 -8.31
CA SER A 123 23.66 -7.29 -8.78
C SER A 123 24.69 -6.21 -8.43
N ILE A 124 25.97 -6.48 -8.73
CA ILE A 124 27.05 -5.50 -8.52
C ILE A 124 26.82 -4.24 -9.38
N ASP A 125 26.31 -4.42 -10.61
CA ASP A 125 26.09 -3.33 -11.56
C ASP A 125 24.73 -2.63 -11.38
N GLN A 126 23.79 -3.29 -10.68
CA GLN A 126 22.45 -2.76 -10.38
C GLN A 126 22.14 -3.04 -8.91
N MET A 127 22.60 -2.14 -8.05
CA MET A 127 22.33 -2.22 -6.62
C MET A 127 20.84 -2.03 -6.35
N ASP A 128 20.31 -2.85 -5.45
CA ASP A 128 18.94 -2.78 -4.99
C ASP A 128 18.93 -3.02 -3.48
N MET A 129 19.11 -1.91 -2.76
CA MET A 129 19.32 -1.91 -1.33
C MET A 129 17.98 -2.00 -0.62
N VAL A 130 17.79 -2.97 0.26
CA VAL A 130 16.68 -3.03 1.21
C VAL A 130 17.21 -2.66 2.58
N PHE A 131 16.49 -1.76 3.26
CA PHE A 131 16.87 -1.24 4.56
C PHE A 131 15.65 -1.14 5.47
N ASP A 132 15.66 -1.94 6.54
CA ASP A 132 14.61 -1.94 7.56
C ASP A 132 15.18 -1.38 8.86
N ILE A 133 14.44 -0.45 9.47
CA ILE A 133 14.83 0.24 10.70
C ILE A 133 13.70 0.25 11.71
N THR A 134 14.06 0.49 12.97
CA THR A 134 13.17 1.05 13.98
C THR A 134 13.76 2.36 14.46
N ILE A 135 12.96 3.42 14.55
CA ILE A 135 13.45 4.77 14.86
C ILE A 135 12.41 5.55 15.65
N ARG A 136 12.87 6.41 16.57
CA ARG A 136 11.96 7.38 17.21
C ARG A 136 11.60 8.49 16.26
N VAL A 137 10.30 8.72 16.11
CA VAL A 137 9.73 9.78 15.30
C VAL A 137 9.45 11.00 16.18
N ASN A 138 9.73 12.18 15.64
CA ASN A 138 9.45 13.45 16.28
C ASN A 138 7.96 13.82 16.08
N ARG A 139 7.08 13.22 16.90
CA ARG A 139 5.63 13.45 16.82
C ARG A 139 5.25 14.94 16.88
N PRO A 140 5.83 15.79 17.76
CA PRO A 140 5.53 17.22 17.78
C PRO A 140 5.81 17.93 16.44
N ALA A 141 6.86 17.54 15.73
CA ALA A 141 7.16 18.14 14.42
C ALA A 141 6.11 17.75 13.37
N ILE A 142 5.62 16.50 13.41
CA ILE A 142 4.54 16.03 12.53
C ILE A 142 3.22 16.72 12.87
N GLU A 143 2.87 16.78 14.16
CA GLU A 143 1.67 17.46 14.65
C GLU A 143 1.65 18.94 14.23
N SER A 144 2.81 19.62 14.24
CA SER A 144 2.91 21.00 13.75
C SER A 144 2.60 21.13 12.26
N VAL A 145 3.01 20.15 11.43
CA VAL A 145 2.71 20.15 9.99
C VAL A 145 1.23 19.83 9.76
N LEU A 146 0.68 18.87 10.51
CA LEU A 146 -0.73 18.51 10.45
C LEU A 146 -1.63 19.68 10.88
N ALA A 147 -1.31 20.38 11.97
CA ALA A 147 -2.08 21.51 12.45
C ALA A 147 -2.06 22.72 11.49
N ALA A 148 -1.00 22.86 10.68
CA ALA A 148 -0.89 23.93 9.70
C ALA A 148 -1.65 23.64 8.39
N ASN A 149 -2.00 22.37 8.13
CA ASN A 149 -2.48 21.91 6.81
C ASN A 149 -3.73 21.00 6.86
N GLY A 150 -4.29 20.75 8.05
CA GLY A 150 -5.44 19.86 8.29
C GLY A 150 -6.74 20.60 8.54
#